data_AF-A0A533RU09-F1
#
_entry.id   AF-A0A533RU09-F1
#
_cell.length_a   1.000
_cell.length_b   1.000
_cell.length_c   1.000
_cell.angle_alpha   90.00
_cell.angle_beta   90.00
_cell.angle_gamma   90.00
#
_symmetry.space_group_name_H-M   'P 1'
#
loop_
_entity.id
_entity.type
_entity.pdbx_description
1 polymer ?
#
loop_
_entity_poly.entity_id
_entity_poly.type
_entity_poly.pdbx_seq_one_letter_code
_entity_poly.pdbx_strand_id
1 'polypeptide(L)' 'VPEEKLTELVQKHFDLRPAGIIKELDLRKPIYRDTAAYGHFGRTDLDLTWERTDKAEILRKEAGL' A
#
# COMPACT_ATOMS: atom_id res chain seq x y z
N VAL A 1 -11.96 15.25 5.23
CA VAL A 1 -10.54 15.61 5.39
C VAL A 1 -10.12 16.37 4.13
N PRO A 2 -9.51 17.56 4.22
CA PRO A 2 -9.02 18.31 3.05
C PRO A 2 -7.94 17.54 2.27
N GLU A 3 -7.81 17.79 0.97
CA GLU A 3 -6.87 17.07 0.08
C GLU A 3 -5.41 17.33 0.43
N GLU A 4 -5.09 18.56 0.85
CA GLU A 4 -3.77 18.94 1.32
C GLU A 4 -3.37 18.10 2.54
N LYS A 5 -4.34 17.86 3.44
CA LYS A 5 -4.11 17.02 4.61
C LYS A 5 -3.89 15.56 4.24
N LEU A 6 -4.62 15.04 3.24
CA LEU A 6 -4.38 13.69 2.73
C LEU A 6 -2.99 13.57 2.13
N THR A 7 -2.54 14.57 1.36
CA THR A 7 -1.21 14.61 0.76
C THR A 7 -0.11 14.57 1.81
N GLU A 8 -0.24 15.37 2.88
CA GLU A 8 0.69 15.32 4.02
C GLU A 8 0.77 13.93 4.66
N LEU A 9 -0.38 13.29 4.88
CA LEU A 9 -0.44 11.95 5.45
C LEU A 9 0.20 10.90 4.53
N VAL A 10 -0.02 11.01 3.22
CA VAL A 10 0.62 10.12 2.23
C VAL A 10 2.15 10.29 2.28
N GLN A 11 2.66 11.52 2.23
CA GLN A 11 4.10 11.77 2.28
C GLN A 11 4.74 11.33 3.59
N LYS A 12 4.00 11.41 4.70
CA LYS A 12 4.47 11.00 6.02
C LYS A 12 4.54 9.48 6.20
N HIS A 13 3.58 8.74 5.65
CA HIS A 13 3.40 7.31 5.96
C HIS A 13 3.86 6.36 4.84
N PHE A 14 4.17 6.86 3.65
CA PHE A 14 4.57 6.06 2.50
C PHE A 14 5.86 6.59 1.88
N ASP A 15 6.92 5.78 1.83
CA ASP A 15 8.13 6.09 1.07
C ASP A 15 7.91 5.77 -0.42
N LEU A 16 7.47 6.77 -1.18
CA LEU A 16 7.16 6.63 -2.62
C LEU A 16 8.40 6.62 -3.53
N ARG A 17 9.63 6.60 -2.99
CA ARG A 17 10.83 6.39 -3.81
C ARG A 17 10.88 4.94 -4.29
N PRO A 18 11.50 4.64 -5.46
CA PRO A 18 11.53 3.26 -5.99
C PRO A 18 12.06 2.22 -5.00
N ALA A 19 13.12 2.53 -4.26
CA ALA A 19 13.68 1.64 -3.23
C ALA A 19 12.77 1.50 -2.00
N GLY A 20 12.04 2.56 -1.63
CA GLY A 20 11.06 2.58 -0.54
C GLY A 20 9.88 1.66 -0.85
N ILE A 21 9.29 1.81 -2.04
CA ILE A 21 8.19 0.95 -2.53
C ILE A 21 8.61 -0.53 -2.51
N ILE A 22 9.78 -0.87 -3.06
CA ILE A 22 10.29 -2.25 -3.07
C ILE A 22 10.43 -2.80 -1.65
N LYS A 23 10.89 -1.99 -0.71
CA LYS A 23 11.11 -2.39 0.69
C LYS A 23 9.80 -2.55 1.44
N GLU A 24 8.91 -1.56 1.38
CA GLU A 24 7.64 -1.57 2.12
C GLU A 24 6.70 -2.68 1.64
N LEU A 25 6.65 -2.90 0.33
CA LEU A 25 5.82 -3.95 -0.27
C LEU A 25 6.55 -5.29 -0.44
N ASP A 26 7.78 -5.41 0.03
CA ASP A 26 8.56 -6.66 0.00
C ASP A 26 8.58 -7.35 -1.39
N LEU A 27 8.85 -6.56 -2.42
CA LEU A 27 8.62 -6.91 -3.82
C LEU A 27 9.68 -7.85 -4.43
N ARG A 28 10.80 -8.12 -3.74
CA ARG A 28 11.88 -8.96 -4.27
C ARG A 28 11.63 -10.45 -4.01
N LYS A 29 10.48 -10.93 -4.48
CA LYS A 29 10.02 -12.31 -4.32
C LYS A 29 9.38 -12.84 -5.61
N PRO A 30 9.33 -14.17 -5.81
CA PRO A 30 8.69 -14.77 -6.97
C PRO A 30 7.16 -14.82 -6.82
N ILE A 31 6.50 -13.65 -6.70
CA ILE A 31 5.06 -13.52 -6.44
C ILE A 31 4.23 -13.11 -7.68
N TYR A 32 4.88 -12.78 -8.79
CA TYR A 32 4.21 -12.11 -9.91
C TYR A 32 3.42 -13.04 -10.84
N ARG A 33 3.75 -14.33 -10.89
CA ARG A 33 3.10 -15.29 -11.81
C ARG A 33 1.59 -15.36 -11.59
N ASP A 34 1.14 -15.36 -10.34
CA ASP A 34 -0.28 -15.53 -9.99
C ASP A 34 -1.11 -14.28 -10.32
N THR A 35 -0.46 -13.13 -10.51
CA THR A 35 -1.11 -11.87 -10.92
C THR A 35 -1.22 -11.70 -12.44
N ALA A 36 -0.57 -12.56 -13.23
CA ALA A 36 -0.58 -12.48 -14.70
C ALA A 36 -1.95 -12.83 -15.32
N ALA A 37 -2.86 -13.40 -14.54
CA ALA A 37 -4.24 -13.68 -14.92
C ALA A 37 -5.20 -13.25 -13.81
N TYR A 38 -6.43 -12.93 -14.19
CA TYR A 38 -7.51 -12.55 -13.26
C TYR A 38 -7.23 -11.28 -12.43
N GLY A 39 -6.32 -10.43 -12.88
CA GLY A 39 -6.08 -9.08 -12.34
C GLY A 39 -5.06 -9.01 -11.21
N HIS A 40 -4.48 -7.82 -11.05
CA HIS A 40 -3.45 -7.52 -10.04
C HIS A 40 -4.02 -7.02 -8.69
N PHE A 41 -5.29 -6.59 -8.67
CA PHE A 41 -5.93 -5.94 -7.53
C PHE A 41 -7.22 -6.63 -7.11
N GLY A 42 -7.60 -6.48 -5.84
CA GLY A 42 -8.83 -7.03 -5.27
C GLY A 42 -8.82 -8.55 -5.09
N ARG A 43 -7.65 -9.18 -5.21
CA ARG A 43 -7.45 -10.63 -5.08
C ARG A 43 -7.19 -10.98 -3.61
N THR A 44 -8.23 -11.37 -2.89
CA THR A 44 -8.13 -11.80 -1.48
C THR A 44 -7.69 -13.26 -1.32
N ASP A 45 -7.61 -13.99 -2.42
CA ASP A 45 -7.11 -15.36 -2.51
C ASP A 45 -5.57 -15.46 -2.60
N LEU A 46 -4.89 -14.32 -2.82
CA LEU A 46 -3.43 -14.23 -2.93
C LEU A 46 -2.86 -13.36 -1.79
N ASP A 47 -1.67 -13.69 -1.29
CA ASP A 47 -0.95 -12.81 -0.35
C ASP A 47 -0.16 -11.73 -1.10
N LEU A 48 -0.90 -10.70 -1.55
CA LEU A 48 -0.33 -9.54 -2.22
C LEU A 48 -0.17 -8.39 -1.22
N THR A 49 1.06 -7.94 -1.00
CA THR A 49 1.39 -6.94 0.02
C THR A 49 0.70 -5.59 -0.21
N TRP A 50 0.44 -5.22 -1.47
CA TRP A 50 -0.27 -3.97 -1.81
C TRP A 50 -1.78 -4.02 -1.57
N GLU A 51 -2.37 -5.19 -1.34
CA GLU A 51 -3.78 -5.33 -0.96
C GLU A 51 -4.00 -5.17 0.55
N ARG A 52 -2.92 -5.12 1.34
CA ARG A 52 -3.01 -4.98 2.79
C ARG A 52 -3.46 -3.57 3.17
N THR A 53 -4.32 -3.50 4.20
CA THR A 53 -4.83 -2.25 4.78
C THR A 53 -4.17 -1.94 6.13
N ASP A 54 -2.91 -2.35 6.30
CA ASP A 54 -2.14 -2.27 7.54
C ASP A 54 -1.89 -0.83 8.04
N LYS A 55 -1.93 0.16 7.13
CA LYS A 55 -1.84 1.58 7.47
C LYS A 55 -3.20 2.28 7.68
N ALA A 56 -4.33 1.58 7.55
CA ALA A 56 -5.65 2.22 7.64
C ALA A 56 -5.90 2.86 9.02
N GLU A 57 -5.55 2.17 10.11
CA GLU A 57 -5.80 2.66 11.47
C GLU A 57 -4.93 3.88 11.81
N ILE A 58 -3.65 3.87 11.43
CA ILE A 58 -2.76 5.03 11.66
C ILE A 58 -3.22 6.24 10.87
N LEU A 59 -3.68 6.06 9.62
CA LEU A 59 -4.24 7.14 8.81
C LEU A 59 -5.53 7.69 9.41
N ARG A 60 -6.43 6.83 9.87
CA ARG A 60 -7.67 7.23 10.55
C ARG A 60 -7.38 8.08 11.77
N LYS A 61 -6.49 7.60 12.65
CA LYS A 61 -6.09 8.30 13.87
C LYS A 61 -5.47 9.67 13.57
N GLU A 62 -4.56 9.75 12.60
CA GLU A 62 -3.90 11.02 12.25
C GLU A 62 -4.80 11.99 11.47
N ALA A 63 -5.86 11.47 10.82
CA ALA A 63 -6.93 12.28 10.25
C ALA A 63 -7.92 12.80 11.32
N GLY A 64 -7.85 12.31 12.56
CA GLY A 64 -8.74 12.69 13.66
C GLY A 64 -10.13 12.04 13.59
N LEU A 65 -10.21 10.80 13.08
CA LEU A 65 -11.44 10.03 12.87
C LEU A 65 -11.53 8.77 13.74
#